data_AF-A0A453FUP7-F1
#
_entry.id   AF-A0A453FUP7-F1
#
_cell.length_a   1.000
_cell.length_b   1.000
_cell.length_c   1.000
_cell.angle_alpha   90.00
_cell.angle_beta   90.00
_cell.angle_gamma   90.00
#
_symmetry.space_group_name_H-M   'P 1'
#
loop_
_entity.id
_entity.type
_entity.pdbx_description
1 polymer ?
#
loop_
_entity_poly.entity_id
_entity_poly.type
_entity_poly.pdbx_seq_one_letter_code
_entity_poly.pdbx_strand_id
1 'polypeptide(L)'
;MVTLTKSICWRTVVKSKDINRIGVVIYQKPTSNSCYTERKNNEPPLCSGSNGHSPWYTPLDSCLLLPALSKSGAGNSWPISWPERLNIRSSTSSENSSTWFSQENFDSDTKNWNGLISEVYSSEFAVNWSSIRNVMDMNAGFGGFAASLIDRPLWVMNVVPFDQPDTLPIIFNRGLIGVYHDWCESFNTYPRTYDLLHMSYLLQSLANRCDIIEIAAEIDRILRPGRWFVLQDNIGMIRKMDRVLRSLHYKTAIMRRQFLVARKSFWRPDSTGS
;
A
#
# COMPACT_ATOMS: atom_id res chain seq x y z
N MET A 1 3.33 -33.53 -0.45
CA MET A 1 2.93 -32.44 0.48
C MET A 1 3.44 -32.68 1.90
N VAL A 2 3.14 -33.82 2.55
CA VAL A 2 3.56 -34.11 3.94
C VAL A 2 5.08 -34.06 4.14
N THR A 3 5.85 -34.57 3.17
CA THR A 3 7.33 -34.56 3.21
C THR A 3 7.88 -33.14 3.26
N LEU A 4 7.36 -32.25 2.39
CA LEU A 4 7.77 -30.84 2.35
C LEU A 4 7.35 -30.10 3.63
N THR A 5 6.11 -30.27 4.11
CA THR A 5 5.67 -29.58 5.33
C THR A 5 6.51 -29.98 6.53
N LYS A 6 6.95 -31.24 6.61
CA LYS A 6 7.88 -31.70 7.64
C LYS A 6 9.28 -31.09 7.46
N SER A 7 9.80 -31.00 6.23
CA SER A 7 11.15 -30.43 5.97
C SER A 7 11.23 -28.92 6.24
N ILE A 8 10.11 -28.20 6.13
CA ILE A 8 10.00 -26.77 6.47
C ILE A 8 9.47 -26.52 7.89
N CYS A 9 9.42 -27.54 8.75
CA CYS A 9 9.00 -27.45 10.16
C CYS A 9 7.53 -27.06 10.40
N TRP A 10 6.64 -27.25 9.43
CA TRP A 10 5.22 -26.93 9.58
C TRP A 10 4.46 -28.15 10.11
N ARG A 11 3.60 -27.91 11.11
CA ARG A 11 2.71 -28.94 11.66
C ARG A 11 1.31 -28.82 11.05
N THR A 12 0.67 -29.94 10.77
CA THR A 12 -0.75 -29.96 10.40
C THR A 12 -1.57 -29.82 11.68
N VAL A 13 -2.42 -28.79 11.76
CA VAL A 13 -3.29 -28.56 12.94
C VAL A 13 -4.72 -29.00 12.69
N VAL A 14 -5.21 -28.86 11.46
CA VAL A 14 -6.55 -29.30 11.06
C VAL A 14 -6.44 -30.06 9.76
N LYS A 15 -7.15 -31.18 9.67
CA LYS A 15 -7.40 -31.90 8.43
C LYS A 15 -8.86 -32.35 8.45
N SER A 16 -9.72 -31.58 7.80
CA SER A 16 -11.16 -31.85 7.74
C SER A 16 -11.59 -32.11 6.31
N LYS A 17 -12.64 -32.91 6.14
CA LYS A 17 -13.27 -33.19 4.86
C LYS A 17 -14.77 -33.04 5.04
N ASP A 18 -15.34 -32.03 4.40
CA ASP A 18 -16.78 -31.77 4.45
C ASP A 18 -17.56 -32.77 3.57
N ILE A 19 -18.85 -32.90 3.87
CA ILE A 19 -19.84 -33.71 3.13
C ILE A 19 -19.88 -33.30 1.64
N ASN A 20 -19.60 -32.03 1.34
CA ASN A 20 -19.49 -31.49 -0.02
C ASN A 20 -18.17 -31.84 -0.74
N ARG A 21 -17.36 -32.77 -0.22
CA ARG A 21 -16.04 -33.18 -0.74
C ARG A 21 -14.96 -32.08 -0.73
N ILE A 22 -15.21 -30.95 -0.07
CA ILE A 22 -14.20 -29.91 0.14
C ILE A 22 -13.35 -30.31 1.36
N GLY A 23 -12.06 -30.56 1.12
CA GLY A 23 -11.08 -30.83 2.17
C GLY A 23 -10.33 -29.57 2.57
N VAL A 24 -10.26 -29.27 3.87
CA VAL A 24 -9.47 -28.16 4.41
C VAL A 24 -8.31 -28.72 5.22
N VAL A 25 -7.11 -28.24 4.92
CA VAL A 25 -5.90 -28.55 5.71
C VAL A 25 -5.28 -27.25 6.17
N ILE A 26 -5.11 -27.10 7.49
CA ILE A 26 -4.48 -25.93 8.09
C ILE A 26 -3.11 -26.34 8.62
N TYR A 27 -2.10 -25.56 8.25
CA TYR A 27 -0.72 -25.73 8.69
C TYR A 27 -0.31 -24.59 9.61
N GLN A 28 0.53 -24.90 10.60
CA GLN A 28 1.06 -23.92 11.52
C GLN A 28 2.59 -23.88 11.43
N LYS A 29 3.12 -22.65 11.29
CA LYS A 29 4.55 -22.34 11.37
C LYS A 29 5.08 -22.59 12.79
N PRO A 30 6.35 -22.97 12.96
CA PRO A 30 6.92 -23.16 14.29
C PRO A 30 6.97 -21.82 15.04
N THR A 31 6.85 -21.88 16.37
CA THR A 31 6.91 -20.71 17.27
C THR A 31 8.35 -20.39 17.72
N SER A 32 9.31 -21.24 17.37
CA SER A 32 10.74 -21.10 17.69
C SER A 32 11.61 -21.52 16.52
N ASN A 33 12.84 -21.03 16.49
CA ASN A 33 13.81 -21.36 15.44
C ASN A 33 14.51 -22.71 15.65
N SER A 34 14.31 -23.38 16.79
CA SER A 34 14.94 -24.66 17.13
C SER A 34 14.76 -25.71 16.04
N CYS A 35 13.54 -25.85 15.52
CA CYS A 35 13.28 -26.83 14.45
C CYS A 35 14.09 -26.55 13.18
N TYR A 36 14.31 -25.28 12.82
CA TYR A 36 15.09 -24.91 11.62
C TYR A 36 16.58 -25.21 11.78
N THR A 37 17.12 -25.05 13.00
CA THR A 37 18.52 -25.35 13.34
C THR A 37 18.79 -26.86 13.42
N GLU A 38 17.82 -27.65 13.86
CA GLU A 38 17.94 -29.10 14.08
C GLU A 38 17.61 -29.95 12.84
N ARG A 39 17.41 -29.33 11.66
CA ARG A 39 17.02 -30.06 10.45
C ARG A 39 18.14 -30.99 9.99
N LYS A 40 17.79 -32.27 9.83
CA LYS A 40 18.69 -33.29 9.28
C LYS A 40 19.02 -33.07 7.81
N ASN A 41 18.01 -32.70 7.01
CA ASN A 41 18.16 -32.38 5.59
C ASN A 41 17.73 -30.93 5.36
N ASN A 42 18.65 -30.11 4.84
CA ASN A 42 18.43 -28.69 4.57
C ASN A 42 17.83 -28.47 3.17
N GLU A 43 16.72 -29.14 2.88
CA GLU A 43 15.98 -29.02 1.62
C GLU A 43 14.53 -28.57 1.88
N PRO A 44 14.17 -27.31 1.59
CA PRO A 44 15.01 -26.22 1.05
C PRO A 44 16.02 -25.63 2.06
N PRO A 45 17.13 -25.03 1.58
CA PRO A 45 18.16 -24.43 2.43
C PRO A 45 17.65 -23.18 3.16
N LEU A 46 18.39 -22.70 4.15
CA LEU A 46 18.15 -21.37 4.73
C LEU A 46 18.68 -20.30 3.78
N CYS A 47 18.01 -19.14 3.72
CA CYS A 47 18.47 -18.04 2.89
C CYS A 47 19.80 -17.47 3.44
N SER A 48 20.81 -17.32 2.58
CA SER A 48 22.01 -16.56 2.89
C SER A 48 21.63 -15.08 3.03
N GLY A 49 21.95 -14.46 4.16
CA GLY A 49 21.57 -13.07 4.40
C GLY A 49 22.12 -12.10 3.34
N SER A 50 21.32 -11.08 3.05
CA SER A 50 21.64 -9.91 2.22
C SER A 50 21.75 -10.15 0.71
N ASN A 51 20.60 -10.23 0.05
CA ASN A 51 20.41 -9.50 -1.20
C ASN A 51 19.36 -8.42 -0.95
N GLY A 52 19.55 -7.22 -1.50
CA GLY A 52 18.52 -6.18 -1.48
C GLY A 52 17.31 -6.68 -2.25
N HIS A 53 16.37 -7.30 -1.56
CA HIS A 53 15.18 -7.87 -2.18
C HIS A 53 14.29 -6.71 -2.60
N SER A 54 14.24 -6.45 -3.91
CA SER A 54 13.19 -5.60 -4.45
C SER A 54 11.86 -6.35 -4.30
N PRO A 55 10.81 -5.73 -3.74
CA PRO A 55 9.51 -6.38 -3.58
C PRO A 55 8.82 -6.68 -4.92
N TRP A 56 9.36 -6.16 -6.03
CA TRP A 56 8.82 -6.23 -7.37
C TRP A 56 9.87 -6.70 -8.38
N TYR A 57 9.46 -7.44 -9.42
CA TYR A 57 10.31 -8.07 -10.45
C TYR A 57 11.50 -8.93 -9.95
N THR A 58 11.43 -9.46 -8.72
CA THR A 58 12.45 -10.38 -8.18
C THR A 58 11.87 -11.79 -8.12
N PRO A 59 12.51 -12.79 -8.76
CA PRO A 59 12.12 -14.19 -8.60
C PRO A 59 12.16 -14.62 -7.12
N LEU A 60 11.23 -15.47 -6.72
CA LEU A 60 11.23 -16.02 -5.37
C LEU A 60 12.43 -16.93 -5.16
N ASP A 61 13.16 -16.72 -4.07
CA ASP A 61 14.24 -17.61 -3.68
C ASP A 61 13.70 -18.97 -3.22
N SER A 62 14.44 -20.03 -3.55
CA SER A 62 14.11 -21.40 -3.14
C SER A 62 14.67 -21.74 -1.75
N CYS A 63 14.57 -20.81 -0.80
CA CYS A 63 15.13 -20.91 0.54
C CYS A 63 14.13 -20.52 1.65
N LEU A 64 14.44 -20.88 2.89
CA LEU A 64 13.65 -20.52 4.07
C LEU A 64 14.24 -19.32 4.78
N LEU A 65 13.40 -18.31 5.01
CA LEU A 65 13.68 -17.20 5.90
C LEU A 65 13.43 -17.63 7.35
N LEU A 66 14.45 -17.43 8.20
CA LEU A 66 14.29 -17.60 9.64
C LEU A 66 13.40 -16.48 10.18
N PRO A 67 12.34 -16.80 10.95
CA PRO A 67 11.63 -15.81 11.72
C PRO A 67 12.60 -15.01 12.60
N ALA A 68 12.53 -13.69 12.53
CA ALA A 68 13.28 -12.82 13.42
C ALA A 68 12.72 -12.96 14.85
N LEU A 69 13.33 -13.84 15.65
CA LEU A 69 13.04 -13.95 17.08
C LEU A 69 13.90 -12.91 17.79
N SER A 70 13.27 -11.90 18.38
CA SER A 70 13.98 -10.92 19.22
C SER A 70 14.68 -11.64 20.37
N LYS A 71 15.96 -11.35 20.60
CA LYS A 71 16.71 -11.90 21.74
C LYS A 71 16.16 -11.46 23.11
N SER A 72 15.26 -10.47 23.17
CA SER A 72 14.71 -9.91 24.42
C SER A 72 13.27 -10.33 24.76
N GLY A 73 12.67 -11.29 24.07
CA GLY A 73 11.28 -11.72 24.33
C GLY A 73 10.19 -10.74 23.86
N ALA A 74 10.55 -9.52 23.42
CA ALA A 74 9.61 -8.49 22.93
C ALA A 74 9.00 -8.78 21.55
N GLY A 75 9.59 -9.68 20.77
CA GLY A 75 9.10 -10.13 19.45
C GLY A 75 8.12 -11.30 19.54
N ASN A 76 7.84 -11.80 20.76
CA ASN A 76 6.85 -12.85 21.01
C ASN A 76 5.53 -12.29 21.58
N SER A 77 5.46 -10.97 21.87
CA SER A 77 4.21 -10.34 22.28
C SER A 77 3.35 -10.02 21.06
N TRP A 78 2.05 -10.25 21.18
CA TRP A 78 1.08 -9.77 20.20
C TRP A 78 1.30 -8.28 19.93
N PRO A 79 1.10 -7.81 18.68
CA PRO A 79 1.14 -6.39 18.39
C PRO A 79 0.20 -5.62 19.31
N ILE A 80 0.54 -4.37 19.58
CA ILE A 80 -0.35 -3.42 20.26
C ILE A 80 -1.73 -3.47 19.58
N SER A 81 -2.78 -3.43 20.38
CA SER A 81 -4.14 -3.52 19.87
C SER A 81 -4.44 -2.39 18.88
N TRP A 82 -5.29 -2.68 17.90
CA TRP A 82 -5.84 -1.65 17.05
C TRP A 82 -7.00 -0.96 17.79
N PRO A 83 -7.12 0.40 17.78
CA PRO A 83 -6.44 1.35 16.88
C PRO A 83 -5.14 1.96 17.41
N GLU A 84 -4.69 1.67 18.63
CA GLU A 84 -3.51 2.31 19.25
C GLU A 84 -2.23 2.16 18.40
N ARG A 85 -2.06 1.01 17.74
CA ARG A 85 -0.92 0.76 16.82
C ARG A 85 -0.86 1.69 15.59
N LEU A 86 -1.89 2.48 15.30
CA LEU A 86 -1.88 3.45 14.18
C LEU A 86 -0.81 4.51 14.32
N ASN A 87 -0.55 4.96 15.55
CA ASN A 87 0.33 6.09 15.84
C ASN A 87 1.64 5.65 16.52
N ILE A 88 1.86 4.35 16.64
CA ILE A 88 3.03 3.78 17.30
C ILE A 88 3.79 2.97 16.26
N ARG A 89 5.01 3.39 15.94
CA ARG A 89 5.92 2.52 15.19
C ARG A 89 6.29 1.35 16.09
N SER A 90 5.93 0.13 15.68
CA SER A 90 6.34 -1.07 16.40
C SER A 90 7.87 -1.11 16.48
N SER A 91 8.40 -1.18 17.70
CA SER A 91 9.81 -1.39 17.99
C SER A 91 10.21 -2.85 17.71
N THR A 92 9.75 -3.43 16.60
CA THR A 92 10.35 -4.67 16.10
C THR A 92 11.75 -4.33 15.63
N SER A 93 12.67 -4.33 16.59
CA SER A 93 14.10 -4.49 16.43
C SER A 93 14.35 -5.85 15.79
N SER A 94 14.02 -5.96 14.50
CA SER A 94 14.83 -6.80 13.65
C SER A 94 16.00 -5.92 13.25
N GLU A 95 17.20 -6.28 13.73
CA GLU A 95 18.47 -5.64 13.38
C GLU A 95 18.71 -5.62 11.86
N ASN A 96 17.82 -6.23 11.06
CA ASN A 96 17.88 -6.34 9.61
C ASN A 96 16.70 -5.71 8.85
N SER A 97 15.67 -5.13 9.51
CA SER A 97 14.66 -4.32 8.81
C SER A 97 15.11 -2.87 8.81
N SER A 98 16.04 -2.61 7.90
CA SER A 98 16.46 -1.31 7.39
C SER A 98 16.57 -0.18 8.41
N THR A 99 17.84 0.09 8.74
CA THR A 99 18.44 1.34 9.23
C THR A 99 18.04 2.62 8.45
N TRP A 100 17.05 2.56 7.54
CA TRP A 100 16.73 3.57 6.55
C TRP A 100 15.62 4.54 6.98
N PHE A 101 14.81 4.19 7.99
CA PHE A 101 13.74 5.06 8.46
C PHE A 101 13.91 5.39 9.95
N SER A 102 14.09 6.66 10.27
CA SER A 102 14.12 7.15 11.66
C SER A 102 12.70 7.17 12.25
N GLN A 103 12.59 7.04 13.57
CA GLN A 103 11.32 7.26 14.29
C GLN A 103 10.76 8.66 14.00
N GLU A 104 11.66 9.63 13.94
CA GLU A 104 11.37 11.03 13.62
C GLU A 104 10.65 11.19 12.27
N ASN A 105 11.07 10.47 11.22
CA ASN A 105 10.41 10.56 9.91
C ASN A 105 8.97 10.05 9.96
N PHE A 106 8.73 8.96 10.69
CA PHE A 106 7.38 8.40 10.88
C PHE A 106 6.47 9.35 11.67
N ASP A 107 6.98 9.92 12.75
CA ASP A 107 6.23 10.85 13.60
C ASP A 107 5.94 12.16 12.85
N SER A 108 6.93 12.65 12.09
CA SER A 108 6.81 13.83 11.23
C SER A 108 5.76 13.62 10.13
N ASP A 109 5.78 12.47 9.44
CA ASP A 109 4.78 12.11 8.42
C ASP A 109 3.36 12.08 9.02
N THR A 110 3.19 11.39 10.16
CA THR A 110 1.88 11.29 10.83
C THR A 110 1.37 12.66 11.27
N LYS A 111 2.23 13.50 11.85
CA LYS A 111 1.88 14.87 12.25
C LYS A 111 1.52 15.73 11.04
N ASN A 112 2.30 15.66 9.96
CA ASN A 112 2.08 16.41 8.73
C ASN A 112 0.73 16.05 8.10
N TRP A 113 0.40 14.76 7.97
CA TRP A 113 -0.87 14.33 7.41
C TRP A 113 -2.08 14.71 8.26
N ASN A 114 -1.97 14.63 9.59
CA ASN A 114 -3.02 15.13 10.48
C ASN A 114 -3.27 16.63 10.29
N GLY A 115 -2.21 17.42 10.15
CA GLY A 115 -2.32 18.86 9.85
C GLY A 115 -2.95 19.11 8.49
N LEU A 116 -2.44 18.49 7.42
CA LEU A 116 -2.96 18.68 6.06
C LEU A 116 -4.43 18.27 5.92
N ILE A 117 -4.83 17.14 6.51
CA ILE A 117 -6.22 16.68 6.45
C ILE A 117 -7.17 17.66 7.16
N SER A 118 -6.78 18.14 8.34
CA SER A 118 -7.62 19.04 9.14
C SER A 118 -7.67 20.45 8.56
N GLU A 119 -6.53 21.01 8.15
CA GLU A 119 -6.42 22.42 7.77
C GLU A 119 -6.65 22.71 6.29
N VAL A 120 -6.39 21.75 5.39
CA VAL A 120 -6.44 21.97 3.94
C VAL A 120 -7.53 21.13 3.28
N TYR A 121 -7.49 19.81 3.47
CA TYR A 121 -8.39 18.89 2.77
C TYR A 121 -9.84 19.04 3.22
N SER A 122 -10.06 19.35 4.50
CA SER A 122 -11.40 19.49 5.07
C SER A 122 -12.03 20.85 4.79
N SER A 123 -11.22 21.90 4.60
CA SER A 123 -11.67 23.29 4.53
C SER A 123 -11.65 23.87 3.12
N GLU A 124 -10.61 23.56 2.33
CA GLU A 124 -10.39 24.18 1.02
C GLU A 124 -10.92 23.32 -0.11
N PHE A 125 -10.86 21.99 0.02
CA PHE A 125 -11.25 21.13 -1.08
C PHE A 125 -12.77 21.01 -1.15
N ALA A 126 -13.33 21.15 -2.36
CA ALA A 126 -14.76 20.96 -2.62
C ALA A 126 -15.23 19.48 -2.51
N VAL A 127 -14.43 18.63 -1.86
CA VAL A 127 -14.70 17.20 -1.69
C VAL A 127 -15.77 17.02 -0.60
N ASN A 128 -16.90 16.44 -0.97
CA ASN A 128 -17.88 16.02 0.02
C ASN A 128 -17.44 14.71 0.70
N TRP A 129 -16.66 14.81 1.78
CA TRP A 129 -16.13 13.68 2.55
C TRP A 129 -17.20 12.71 3.05
N SER A 130 -18.42 13.18 3.31
CA SER A 130 -19.54 12.31 3.74
C SER A 130 -19.98 11.32 2.65
N SER A 131 -19.62 11.57 1.39
CA SER A 131 -19.96 10.73 0.23
C SER A 131 -18.85 9.77 -0.21
N ILE A 132 -17.66 9.86 0.40
CA ILE A 132 -16.47 9.06 0.06
C ILE A 132 -16.46 7.79 0.90
N ARG A 133 -16.24 6.62 0.27
CA ARG A 133 -16.14 5.32 0.96
C ARG A 133 -14.87 4.57 0.60
N ASN A 134 -14.50 4.57 -0.68
CA ASN A 134 -13.34 3.84 -1.18
C ASN A 134 -12.23 4.83 -1.59
N VAL A 135 -11.12 4.83 -0.87
CA VAL A 135 -9.97 5.70 -1.15
C VAL A 135 -8.78 4.86 -1.56
N MET A 136 -7.96 5.37 -2.48
CA MET A 136 -6.64 4.83 -2.78
C MET A 136 -5.60 5.92 -2.59
N ASP A 137 -4.60 5.63 -1.79
CA ASP A 137 -3.40 6.43 -1.66
C ASP A 137 -2.31 5.82 -2.54
N MET A 138 -2.05 6.47 -3.67
CA MET A 138 -1.20 5.94 -4.74
C MET A 138 0.29 5.96 -4.37
N ASN A 139 0.68 6.76 -3.37
CA ASN A 139 2.03 6.79 -2.82
C ASN A 139 1.97 6.95 -1.29
N ALA A 140 1.71 5.85 -0.60
CA ALA A 140 1.30 5.89 0.80
C ALA A 140 2.40 6.28 1.79
N GLY A 141 3.68 6.24 1.40
CA GLY A 141 4.78 6.49 2.32
C GLY A 141 4.65 5.62 3.58
N PHE A 142 4.52 6.23 4.76
CA PHE A 142 4.31 5.48 6.01
C PHE A 142 2.85 5.16 6.33
N GLY A 143 1.90 5.47 5.45
CA GLY A 143 0.46 5.32 5.65
C GLY A 143 -0.17 6.45 6.50
N GLY A 144 0.51 7.60 6.63
CA GLY A 144 0.03 8.71 7.47
C GLY A 144 -1.28 9.32 6.97
N PHE A 145 -1.48 9.40 5.65
CA PHE A 145 -2.74 9.84 5.05
C PHE A 145 -3.91 8.91 5.42
N ALA A 146 -3.71 7.59 5.39
CA ALA A 146 -4.75 6.66 5.80
C ALA A 146 -5.03 6.72 7.30
N ALA A 147 -3.98 6.86 8.12
CA ALA A 147 -4.11 6.98 9.56
C ALA A 147 -4.90 8.24 9.98
N SER A 148 -4.69 9.37 9.30
CA SER A 148 -5.40 10.63 9.59
C SER A 148 -6.87 10.63 9.16
N LEU A 149 -7.32 9.62 8.40
CA LEU A 149 -8.70 9.45 7.97
C LEU A 149 -9.44 8.36 8.75
N ILE A 150 -8.84 7.78 9.79
CA ILE A 150 -9.40 6.60 10.48
C ILE A 150 -10.78 6.83 11.09
N ASP A 151 -11.05 8.03 11.60
CA ASP A 151 -12.32 8.37 12.25
C ASP A 151 -13.46 8.59 11.23
N ARG A 152 -13.19 8.44 9.94
CA ARG A 152 -14.18 8.55 8.87
C ARG A 152 -14.67 7.16 8.47
N PRO A 153 -15.95 7.01 8.08
CA PRO A 153 -16.52 5.74 7.64
C PRO A 153 -16.10 5.42 6.19
N LEU A 154 -14.79 5.31 5.96
CA LEU A 154 -14.15 4.99 4.68
C LEU A 154 -12.97 4.06 4.92
N TRP A 155 -12.45 3.47 3.84
CA TRP A 155 -11.22 2.68 3.89
C TRP A 155 -10.23 3.19 2.85
N VAL A 156 -8.94 2.95 3.09
CA VAL A 156 -7.85 3.40 2.21
C VAL A 156 -7.03 2.19 1.75
N MET A 157 -6.95 1.98 0.44
CA MET A 157 -5.92 1.12 -0.17
C MET A 157 -4.61 1.90 -0.20
N ASN A 158 -3.63 1.47 0.59
CA ASN A 158 -2.30 2.10 0.58
C ASN A 158 -1.41 1.44 -0.46
N VAL A 159 -0.89 2.20 -1.42
CA VAL A 159 0.01 1.67 -2.44
C VAL A 159 1.42 2.20 -2.19
N VAL A 160 2.39 1.30 -2.11
CA VAL A 160 3.82 1.63 -2.04
C VAL A 160 4.41 1.34 -3.42
N PRO A 161 4.77 2.36 -4.23
CA PRO A 161 5.38 2.10 -5.52
C PRO A 161 6.72 1.38 -5.32
N PHE A 162 7.04 0.41 -6.18
CA PHE A 162 8.22 -0.44 -5.94
C PHE A 162 9.56 0.29 -6.04
N ASP A 163 9.60 1.47 -6.70
CA ASP A 163 10.77 2.32 -6.79
C ASP A 163 10.85 3.35 -5.65
N GLN A 164 9.93 3.29 -4.69
CA GLN A 164 9.95 4.05 -3.45
C GLN A 164 10.54 3.23 -2.30
N PRO A 165 10.95 3.89 -1.21
CA PRO A 165 11.45 3.19 -0.03
C PRO A 165 10.44 2.16 0.49
N ASP A 166 10.92 0.97 0.88
CA ASP A 166 10.05 -0.13 1.31
C ASP A 166 9.40 0.12 2.68
N THR A 167 8.23 0.76 2.65
CA THR A 167 7.45 1.14 3.83
C THR A 167 6.21 0.28 4.04
N LEU A 168 5.91 -0.67 3.16
CA LEU A 168 4.72 -1.52 3.29
C LEU A 168 4.72 -2.34 4.60
N PRO A 169 5.86 -2.88 5.08
CA PRO A 169 5.92 -3.52 6.40
C PRO A 169 5.52 -2.57 7.53
N ILE A 170 5.83 -1.26 7.42
CA ILE A 170 5.43 -0.24 8.39
C ILE A 170 3.91 -0.04 8.35
N ILE A 171 3.32 0.06 7.14
CA ILE A 171 1.87 0.17 6.94
C ILE A 171 1.15 -1.04 7.57
N PHE A 172 1.64 -2.26 7.34
CA PHE A 172 1.10 -3.46 7.98
C PHE A 172 1.32 -3.47 9.49
N ASN A 173 2.44 -2.96 9.99
CA ASN A 173 2.71 -2.79 11.42
C ASN A 173 1.82 -1.74 12.08
N ARG A 174 1.30 -0.77 11.33
CA ARG A 174 0.23 0.12 11.78
C ARG A 174 -1.10 -0.60 11.82
N GLY A 175 -1.34 -1.62 10.98
CA GLY A 175 -2.64 -2.32 10.87
C GLY A 175 -3.52 -1.84 9.73
N LEU A 176 -2.92 -1.11 8.81
CA LEU A 176 -3.53 -0.68 7.57
C LEU A 176 -3.33 -1.76 6.50
N ILE A 177 -4.18 -1.76 5.48
CA ILE A 177 -4.01 -2.61 4.29
C ILE A 177 -3.18 -1.87 3.24
N GLY A 178 -2.43 -2.61 2.44
CA GLY A 178 -1.69 -2.03 1.34
C GLY A 178 -1.04 -3.06 0.43
N VAL A 179 -0.48 -2.59 -0.68
CA VAL A 179 0.17 -3.40 -1.72
C VAL A 179 1.38 -2.66 -2.29
N TYR A 180 2.31 -3.42 -2.87
CA TYR A 180 3.26 -2.86 -3.83
C TYR A 180 2.62 -2.74 -5.21
N HIS A 181 3.05 -1.76 -6.01
CA HIS A 181 2.61 -1.64 -7.40
C HIS A 181 3.62 -0.90 -8.27
N ASP A 182 3.63 -1.19 -9.57
CA ASP A 182 4.29 -0.35 -10.59
C ASP A 182 3.24 0.48 -11.33
N TRP A 183 3.25 1.79 -11.16
CA TRP A 183 2.27 2.68 -11.81
C TRP A 183 2.48 2.86 -13.31
N CYS A 184 3.56 2.32 -13.89
CA CYS A 184 3.69 2.13 -15.33
C CYS A 184 2.94 0.87 -15.83
N GLU A 185 2.34 0.10 -14.93
CA GLU A 185 1.43 -1.01 -15.22
C GLU A 185 0.01 -0.72 -14.73
N SER A 186 -0.97 -1.40 -15.34
CA SER A 186 -2.36 -1.33 -14.88
C SER A 186 -2.53 -1.94 -13.49
N PHE A 187 -3.19 -1.24 -12.59
CA PHE A 187 -3.49 -1.74 -11.26
C PHE A 187 -4.55 -2.85 -11.32
N ASN A 188 -4.33 -3.95 -10.61
CA ASN A 188 -5.24 -5.10 -10.62
C ASN A 188 -6.52 -4.82 -9.80
N THR A 189 -7.41 -4.00 -10.37
CA THR A 189 -8.71 -3.64 -9.81
C THR A 189 -9.72 -3.44 -10.93
N TYR A 190 -11.00 -3.60 -10.59
CA TYR A 190 -12.08 -3.31 -11.52
C TYR A 190 -12.10 -1.81 -11.88
N PRO A 191 -12.45 -1.45 -13.13
CA PRO A 191 -12.69 -0.06 -13.47
C PRO A 191 -13.75 0.57 -12.55
N ARG A 192 -13.60 1.86 -12.23
CA ARG A 192 -14.55 2.64 -11.41
C ARG A 192 -14.77 2.02 -10.01
N THR A 193 -13.68 1.74 -9.32
CA THR A 193 -13.68 1.17 -7.95
C THR A 193 -13.63 2.26 -6.87
N TYR A 194 -12.86 3.33 -7.09
CA TYR A 194 -12.55 4.32 -6.05
C TYR A 194 -13.39 5.59 -6.14
N ASP A 195 -13.68 6.17 -4.98
CA ASP A 195 -14.35 7.47 -4.82
C ASP A 195 -13.35 8.63 -4.62
N LEU A 196 -12.13 8.32 -4.19
CA LEU A 196 -11.05 9.29 -4.11
C LEU A 196 -9.72 8.61 -4.45
N LEU A 197 -9.00 9.17 -5.40
CA LEU A 197 -7.60 8.84 -5.65
C LEU A 197 -6.73 9.97 -5.11
N HIS A 198 -5.78 9.63 -4.25
CA HIS A 198 -4.80 10.54 -3.69
C HIS A 198 -3.42 10.20 -4.21
N MET A 199 -2.65 11.20 -4.64
CA MET A 199 -1.28 11.03 -5.11
C MET A 199 -0.43 12.18 -4.58
N SER A 200 0.60 11.87 -3.79
CA SER A 200 1.53 12.86 -3.26
C SER A 200 2.96 12.57 -3.70
N TYR A 201 3.59 13.56 -4.34
CA TYR A 201 4.99 13.57 -4.81
C TYR A 201 5.42 12.30 -5.56
N LEU A 202 4.59 11.84 -6.50
CA LEU A 202 4.82 10.61 -7.27
C LEU A 202 5.02 10.86 -8.77
N LEU A 203 4.38 11.88 -9.36
CA LEU A 203 4.43 12.04 -10.82
C LEU A 203 5.83 12.33 -11.33
N GLN A 204 6.66 13.00 -10.54
CA GLN A 204 8.02 13.32 -10.95
C GLN A 204 8.90 12.08 -11.10
N SER A 205 8.79 11.08 -10.23
CA SER A 205 9.54 9.84 -10.37
C SER A 205 9.02 9.03 -11.56
N LEU A 206 7.70 8.95 -11.73
CA LEU A 206 7.07 8.22 -12.82
C LEU A 206 7.32 8.83 -14.20
N ALA A 207 7.41 10.16 -14.30
CA ALA A 207 7.64 10.86 -15.58
C ALA A 207 8.99 10.51 -16.24
N ASN A 208 9.93 9.91 -15.50
CA ASN A 208 11.19 9.41 -16.05
C ASN A 208 11.09 7.98 -16.60
N ARG A 209 9.95 7.30 -16.40
CA ARG A 209 9.77 5.87 -16.67
C ARG A 209 8.62 5.55 -17.62
N CYS A 210 7.50 6.25 -17.51
CA CYS A 210 6.33 6.08 -18.37
C CYS A 210 5.65 7.43 -18.65
N ASP A 211 4.81 7.45 -19.69
CA ASP A 211 4.13 8.67 -20.12
C ASP A 211 3.04 9.06 -19.11
N ILE A 212 2.92 10.36 -18.83
CA ILE A 212 1.86 10.90 -17.98
C ILE A 212 0.46 10.54 -18.49
N ILE A 213 0.31 10.34 -19.80
CA ILE A 213 -0.95 9.92 -20.42
C ILE A 213 -1.36 8.51 -19.95
N GLU A 214 -0.41 7.59 -19.80
CA GLU A 214 -0.69 6.22 -19.31
C GLU A 214 -1.15 6.25 -17.85
N ILE A 215 -0.49 7.07 -17.02
CA ILE A 215 -0.89 7.29 -15.62
C ILE A 215 -2.29 7.91 -15.56
N ALA A 216 -2.57 8.91 -16.39
CA ALA A 216 -3.87 9.56 -16.46
C ALA A 216 -4.97 8.59 -16.93
N ALA A 217 -4.67 7.70 -17.88
CA ALA A 217 -5.58 6.66 -18.32
C ALA A 217 -5.91 5.68 -17.19
N GLU A 218 -4.93 5.31 -16.37
CA GLU A 218 -5.16 4.43 -15.21
C GLU A 218 -5.99 5.13 -14.12
N ILE A 219 -5.68 6.39 -13.81
CA ILE A 219 -6.48 7.25 -12.93
C ILE A 219 -7.94 7.32 -13.43
N ASP A 220 -8.13 7.55 -14.74
CA ASP A 220 -9.46 7.58 -15.34
C ASP A 220 -10.15 6.22 -15.18
N ARG A 221 -9.48 5.12 -15.52
CA ARG A 221 -10.06 3.78 -15.50
C ARG A 221 -10.59 3.42 -14.12
N ILE A 222 -9.83 3.64 -13.04
CA ILE A 222 -10.19 3.16 -11.70
C ILE A 222 -11.06 4.15 -10.90
N LEU A 223 -11.07 5.44 -11.27
CA LEU A 223 -11.90 6.46 -10.62
C LEU A 223 -13.35 6.42 -11.13
N ARG A 224 -14.31 6.44 -10.20
CA ARG A 224 -15.73 6.50 -10.54
C ARG A 224 -16.11 7.88 -11.11
N PRO A 225 -17.08 7.96 -12.04
CA PRO A 225 -17.60 9.26 -12.49
C PRO A 225 -18.17 10.09 -11.33
N GLY A 226 -17.98 11.42 -11.40
CA GLY A 226 -18.43 12.35 -10.37
C GLY A 226 -17.54 12.39 -9.12
N ARG A 227 -16.47 11.59 -9.07
CA ARG A 227 -15.56 11.42 -7.93
C ARG A 227 -14.24 12.17 -8.12
N TRP A 228 -13.37 12.10 -7.12
CA TRP A 228 -12.27 13.04 -6.96
C TRP A 228 -10.90 12.41 -7.15
N PHE A 229 -10.02 13.15 -7.82
CA PHE A 229 -8.58 12.92 -7.82
C PHE A 229 -7.91 14.13 -7.18
N VAL A 230 -7.02 13.87 -6.22
CA VAL A 230 -6.24 14.88 -5.52
C VAL A 230 -4.77 14.58 -5.76
N LEU A 231 -4.08 15.51 -6.42
CA LEU A 231 -2.65 15.44 -6.67
C LEU A 231 -1.94 16.52 -5.89
N GLN A 232 -0.94 16.15 -5.11
CA GLN A 232 0.04 17.03 -4.51
C GLN A 232 1.40 16.81 -5.18
N ASP A 233 1.94 17.82 -5.85
CA ASP A 233 3.26 17.72 -6.52
C ASP A 233 3.83 19.11 -6.79
N ASN A 234 4.97 19.18 -7.47
CA ASN A 234 5.49 20.44 -7.97
C ASN A 234 4.55 21.05 -9.03
N ILE A 235 4.56 22.39 -9.11
CA ILE A 235 3.65 23.13 -10.01
C ILE A 235 3.83 22.79 -11.50
N GLY A 236 5.02 22.34 -11.90
CA GLY A 236 5.30 21.89 -13.26
C GLY A 236 4.51 20.62 -13.61
N MET A 237 4.57 19.61 -12.75
CA MET A 237 3.85 18.34 -12.90
C MET A 237 2.34 18.54 -12.76
N ILE A 238 1.90 19.38 -11.81
CA ILE A 238 0.49 19.76 -11.66
C ILE A 238 -0.07 20.33 -12.98
N ARG A 239 0.65 21.26 -13.62
CA ARG A 239 0.19 21.87 -14.88
C ARG A 239 0.17 20.87 -16.03
N LYS A 240 1.11 19.92 -16.07
CA LYS A 240 1.10 18.84 -17.07
C LYS A 240 -0.13 17.95 -16.89
N MET A 241 -0.37 17.46 -15.66
CA MET A 241 -1.52 16.62 -15.36
C MET A 241 -2.85 17.36 -15.57
N ASP A 242 -2.95 18.64 -15.17
CA ASP A 242 -4.14 19.46 -15.37
C ASP A 242 -4.55 19.54 -16.85
N ARG A 243 -3.59 19.70 -17.76
CA ARG A 243 -3.87 19.71 -19.22
C ARG A 243 -4.48 18.40 -19.71
N VAL A 244 -3.94 17.26 -19.25
CA VAL A 244 -4.44 15.92 -19.63
C VAL A 244 -5.83 15.66 -19.02
N LEU A 245 -6.03 15.97 -17.74
CA LEU A 245 -7.34 15.77 -17.11
C LEU A 245 -8.43 16.65 -17.73
N ARG A 246 -8.09 17.89 -18.13
CA ARG A 246 -9.03 18.77 -18.84
C ARG A 246 -9.40 18.23 -20.21
N SER A 247 -8.48 17.62 -20.96
CA SER A 247 -8.83 16.96 -22.23
C SER A 247 -9.70 15.73 -22.03
N LEU A 248 -9.65 15.10 -20.85
CA LEU A 248 -10.59 14.06 -20.40
C LEU A 248 -11.87 14.62 -19.76
N HIS A 249 -12.15 15.92 -19.95
CA HIS A 249 -13.34 16.61 -19.42
C HIS A 249 -13.46 16.65 -17.89
N TYR A 250 -12.37 16.52 -17.13
CA TYR A 250 -12.41 16.73 -15.69
C TYR A 250 -12.62 18.21 -15.36
N LYS A 251 -13.32 18.48 -14.26
CA LYS A 251 -13.38 19.81 -13.65
C LYS A 251 -12.22 19.94 -12.67
N THR A 252 -11.27 20.82 -12.94
CA THR A 252 -10.03 20.92 -12.14
C THR A 252 -9.85 22.30 -11.51
N ALA A 253 -9.27 22.31 -10.30
CA ALA A 253 -8.91 23.50 -9.56
C ALA A 253 -7.51 23.33 -8.95
N ILE A 254 -6.65 24.34 -9.11
CA ILE A 254 -5.31 24.36 -8.50
C ILE A 254 -5.38 25.18 -7.21
N MET A 255 -4.97 24.59 -6.10
CA MET A 255 -5.05 25.19 -4.76
C MET A 255 -3.65 25.30 -4.15
N ARG A 256 -3.37 26.43 -3.49
CA ARG A 256 -2.06 26.75 -2.86
C ARG A 256 -0.82 26.54 -3.76
N ARG A 257 -1.00 26.48 -5.09
CA ARG A 257 0.03 26.13 -6.10
C ARG A 257 0.74 24.79 -5.83
N GLN A 258 0.15 23.94 -5.01
CA GLN A 258 0.71 22.66 -4.55
C GLN A 258 -0.27 21.51 -4.71
N PHE A 259 -1.56 21.80 -4.90
CA PHE A 259 -2.60 20.80 -5.06
C PHE A 259 -3.37 21.00 -6.35
N LEU A 260 -3.67 19.90 -7.04
CA LEU A 260 -4.66 19.82 -8.10
C LEU A 260 -5.82 18.97 -7.60
N VAL A 261 -6.98 19.58 -7.47
CA VAL A 261 -8.22 18.91 -7.12
C VAL A 261 -9.06 18.78 -8.38
N ALA A 262 -9.29 17.55 -8.81
CA ALA A 262 -9.95 17.22 -10.07
C ALA A 262 -11.19 16.37 -9.82
N ARG A 263 -12.34 16.76 -10.37
CA ARG A 263 -13.57 15.97 -10.34
C ARG A 263 -13.82 15.36 -11.71
N LYS A 264 -13.88 14.04 -11.76
CA LYS A 264 -14.21 13.29 -12.98
C LYS A 264 -15.62 13.63 -13.43
N SER A 265 -15.80 14.02 -14.69
CA SER A 265 -17.13 14.20 -15.26
C SER A 265 -17.71 12.86 -15.72
N PHE A 266 -19.02 12.82 -15.93
CA PHE A 266 -19.64 11.72 -16.67
C PHE A 266 -19.88 12.24 -18.09
N TRP A 267 -18.89 12.04 -18.95
CA TRP A 267 -18.96 12.42 -20.36
C TRP A 267 -19.11 11.18 -21.24
N ARG A 268 -19.96 11.28 -22.26
CA ARG A 268 -20.03 10.36 -23.39
C ARG A 268 -19.91 11.21 -24.65
N PRO A 269 -19.25 10.74 -25.71
CA PRO A 269 -19.35 11.39 -27.01
C PRO A 269 -20.82 11.51 -27.37
N ASP A 270 -21.26 12.71 -27.76
CA ASP A 270 -22.60 12.87 -28.30
C ASP A 270 -22.74 11.95 -29.51
N SER A 271 -23.82 11.18 -29.57
CA SER A 271 -24.16 10.39 -30.74
C SER A 271 -24.65 11.31 -31.85
N THR A 272 -23.76 12.10 -32.43
CA THR A 272 -24.03 12.89 -33.62
C THR A 272 -23.11 12.42 -34.73
N GLY A 273 -23.55 11.38 -35.44
CA GLY A 273 -22.80 10.83 -36.56
C GLY A 273 -23.38 9.54 -37.17
N SER A 274 -24.68 9.50 -37.46
CA SER A 274 -25.35 8.94 -38.68
C SER A 274 -26.83 8.68 -38.43
#